data_AF-A0A1M5Z6N9-F1
#
_entry.id   AF-A0A1M5Z6N9-F1
#
_cell.length_a   1.000
_cell.length_b   1.000
_cell.length_c   1.000
_cell.angle_alpha   90.00
_cell.angle_beta   90.00
_cell.angle_gamma   90.00
#
_symmetry.space_group_name_H-M   'P 1'
#
loop_
_entity.id
_entity.type
_entity.pdbx_description
1 polymer ?
#
loop_
_entity_poly.entity_id
_entity_poly.type
_entity_poly.pdbx_seq_one_letter_code
_entity_poly.pdbx_strand_id
1 'polypeptide(L)'
;MKTRVDIVTGFLNSGKTTYINELLQDENLLGDKIVVIQCENGEIGIESTVFKDDIVFINALEEQKCLDANYFEGIIEKYFPDKIIIEYNGMIEVEKVLTLFEKHSVRKKCFIGNIVCLVDVLTFEVYMNNLGSILRNQITLADRIVLNKITDNQEEKLKKLEKSIREINRKADIFKVALYDDKFLKSPKPDVEAASIYSSNFSVNLSDIFPSMFFMFVIAYLIFSVIRAFEVNAIDIDFSGFEAFNMIFIGMLIQAFPFMLVGMFVSSIIQVFISNETIVKIFPTKFGLGFLTAMFGGILFPVCECAIVPVTVRLVKKGVALPVAVTFMLSAPIINPIVIASTLYAFPG
;
A
#
# COMPACT_ATOMS: atom_id res chain seq x y z
N MET A 1 -12.97 -5.31 40.50
CA MET A 1 -11.59 -5.29 39.96
C MET A 1 -11.60 -4.51 38.65
N LYS A 2 -10.50 -3.90 38.21
CA LYS A 2 -10.46 -3.30 36.87
C LYS A 2 -10.11 -4.37 35.84
N THR A 3 -10.80 -4.39 34.70
CA THR A 3 -10.48 -5.28 33.58
C THR A 3 -9.10 -4.96 33.03
N ARG A 4 -8.26 -5.98 32.84
CA ARG A 4 -6.98 -5.84 32.15
C ARG A 4 -7.20 -5.91 30.64
N VAL A 5 -6.57 -5.04 29.86
CA VAL A 5 -6.69 -5.05 28.40
C VAL A 5 -5.33 -5.23 27.74
N ASP A 6 -5.11 -6.36 27.08
CA ASP A 6 -3.92 -6.60 26.26
C ASP A 6 -4.27 -6.31 24.78
N ILE A 7 -3.35 -5.67 24.05
CA ILE A 7 -3.53 -5.29 22.65
C ILE A 7 -2.53 -6.10 21.81
N VAL A 8 -3.02 -6.87 20.85
CA VAL A 8 -2.21 -7.62 19.90
C VAL A 8 -2.27 -6.92 18.54
N THR A 9 -1.13 -6.44 18.06
CA THR A 9 -0.99 -5.70 16.80
C THR A 9 0.09 -6.31 15.92
N GLY A 10 0.25 -5.78 14.70
CA GLY A 10 1.16 -6.28 13.67
C GLY A 10 0.47 -6.34 12.31
N PHE A 11 1.24 -6.25 11.22
CA PHE A 11 0.70 -6.27 9.86
C PHE A 11 -0.14 -7.52 9.53
N LEU A 12 -0.89 -7.43 8.43
CA LEU A 12 -1.62 -8.55 7.84
C LEU A 12 -0.74 -9.79 7.72
N ASN A 13 -1.30 -10.94 8.07
CA ASN A 13 -0.65 -12.24 8.07
C ASN A 13 0.62 -12.35 8.94
N SER A 14 0.83 -11.46 9.93
CA SER A 14 1.93 -11.63 10.89
C SER A 14 1.73 -12.79 11.88
N GLY A 15 0.51 -13.36 11.93
CA GLY A 15 0.13 -14.49 12.79
C GLY A 15 -0.60 -14.08 14.08
N LYS A 16 -1.22 -12.89 14.12
CA LYS A 16 -1.91 -12.35 15.30
C LYS A 16 -2.97 -13.31 15.83
N THR A 17 -3.87 -13.77 14.96
CA THR A 17 -4.95 -14.70 15.32
C THR A 17 -4.40 -16.02 15.87
N THR A 18 -3.38 -16.60 15.24
CA THR A 18 -2.71 -17.82 15.71
C THR A 18 -2.08 -17.61 17.09
N TYR A 19 -1.39 -16.50 17.31
CA TYR A 19 -0.81 -16.17 18.62
C TYR A 19 -1.87 -16.05 19.71
N ILE A 20 -3.03 -15.46 19.40
CA ILE A 20 -4.14 -15.37 20.35
C ILE A 20 -4.70 -16.76 20.65
N ASN A 21 -4.90 -17.62 19.65
CA ASN A 21 -5.35 -19.00 19.85
C ASN A 21 -4.41 -19.78 20.78
N GLU A 22 -3.10 -19.68 20.56
CA GLU A 22 -2.09 -20.29 21.44
C GLU A 22 -2.11 -19.68 22.85
N LEU A 23 -2.27 -18.36 22.97
CA LEU A 23 -2.36 -17.69 24.26
C LEU A 23 -3.57 -18.16 25.07
N LEU A 24 -4.72 -18.41 24.41
CA LEU A 24 -5.94 -18.87 25.07
C LEU A 24 -5.85 -20.31 25.59
N GLN A 25 -4.90 -21.11 25.10
CA GLN A 25 -4.63 -22.45 25.60
C GLN A 25 -3.83 -22.46 26.92
N ASP A 26 -3.29 -21.31 27.36
CA ASP A 26 -2.54 -21.21 28.61
C ASP A 26 -3.41 -21.57 29.83
N GLU A 27 -2.93 -22.53 30.62
CA GLU A 27 -3.57 -22.96 31.87
C GLU A 27 -3.66 -21.82 32.89
N ASN A 28 -2.74 -20.84 32.85
CA ASN A 28 -2.78 -19.68 33.75
C ASN A 28 -3.99 -18.77 33.52
N LEU A 29 -4.69 -18.93 32.39
CA LEU A 29 -5.92 -18.22 32.07
C LEU A 29 -7.18 -19.04 32.46
N LEU A 30 -7.04 -20.16 33.18
CA LEU A 30 -8.17 -20.92 33.72
C LEU A 30 -8.89 -20.09 34.81
N GLY A 31 -10.21 -19.93 34.64
CA GLY A 31 -11.08 -19.24 35.60
C GLY A 31 -11.22 -17.73 35.41
N ASP A 32 -10.43 -17.13 34.52
CA ASP A 32 -10.62 -15.74 34.11
C ASP A 32 -11.72 -15.65 33.05
N LYS A 33 -12.61 -14.65 33.19
CA LYS A 33 -13.55 -14.30 32.12
C LYS A 33 -12.87 -13.45 31.07
N ILE A 34 -12.73 -13.99 29.86
CA ILE A 34 -11.95 -13.38 28.79
C ILE A 34 -12.87 -12.95 27.65
N VAL A 35 -12.73 -11.71 27.20
CA VAL A 35 -13.36 -11.24 25.97
C VAL A 35 -12.28 -10.99 24.93
N VAL A 36 -12.43 -11.57 23.74
CA VAL A 36 -11.54 -11.32 22.61
C VAL A 36 -12.28 -10.49 21.57
N ILE A 37 -11.72 -9.33 21.23
CA ILE A 37 -12.29 -8.38 20.26
C ILE A 37 -11.43 -8.40 19.01
N GLN A 38 -12.00 -8.85 17.90
CA GLN A 38 -11.34 -8.92 16.61
C GLN A 38 -11.72 -7.69 15.76
N CYS A 39 -10.73 -6.89 15.38
CA CYS A 39 -10.90 -5.67 14.57
C CYS A 39 -10.44 -5.84 13.11
N GLU A 40 -10.05 -7.06 12.72
CA GLU A 40 -9.53 -7.41 11.40
C GLU A 40 -10.00 -8.81 11.01
N ASN A 41 -10.34 -9.05 9.74
CA ASN A 41 -10.72 -10.39 9.28
C ASN A 41 -9.44 -11.22 9.09
N GLY A 42 -9.22 -12.23 9.93
CA GLY A 42 -8.13 -13.20 9.76
C GLY A 42 -8.47 -14.29 8.72
N GLU A 43 -7.45 -14.89 8.09
CA GLU A 43 -7.61 -16.08 7.24
C GLU A 43 -8.07 -17.31 8.03
N ILE A 44 -7.70 -17.35 9.32
CA ILE A 44 -8.09 -18.36 10.29
C ILE A 44 -9.00 -17.67 11.30
N GLY A 45 -10.19 -18.23 11.54
CA GLY A 45 -11.06 -17.78 12.62
C GLY A 45 -10.45 -18.12 13.97
N ILE A 46 -10.80 -17.36 15.01
CA ILE A 46 -10.42 -17.72 16.38
C ILE A 46 -11.12 -19.04 16.72
N GLU A 47 -10.34 -20.11 16.89
CA GLU A 47 -10.87 -21.46 17.07
C GLU A 47 -11.32 -21.64 18.52
N SER A 48 -12.62 -21.86 18.73
CA SER A 48 -13.22 -22.15 20.03
C SER A 48 -12.97 -23.58 20.51
N THR A 49 -11.93 -24.26 20.02
CA THR A 49 -11.70 -25.70 20.25
C THR A 49 -11.42 -26.03 21.72
N VAL A 50 -11.15 -25.02 22.55
CA VAL A 50 -11.19 -25.13 24.01
C VAL A 50 -12.36 -24.29 24.54
N PHE A 51 -13.54 -24.91 24.61
CA PHE A 51 -14.69 -24.34 25.34
C PHE A 51 -14.35 -24.26 26.84
N LYS A 52 -13.68 -23.18 27.24
CA LYS A 52 -13.92 -22.61 28.57
C LYS A 52 -15.18 -21.75 28.39
N ASP A 53 -16.24 -22.05 29.14
CA ASP A 53 -17.52 -21.29 29.12
C ASP A 53 -17.33 -19.78 29.40
N ASP A 54 -16.13 -19.38 29.84
CA ASP A 54 -15.75 -18.03 30.23
C ASP A 54 -15.10 -17.19 29.11
N ILE A 55 -14.94 -17.72 27.88
CA ILE A 55 -14.38 -16.97 26.74
C ILE A 55 -15.49 -16.48 25.80
N VAL A 56 -15.50 -15.17 25.53
CA VAL A 56 -16.44 -14.51 24.62
C VAL A 56 -15.71 -13.92 23.42
N PHE A 57 -16.12 -14.29 22.22
CA PHE A 57 -15.57 -13.76 20.96
C PHE A 57 -16.49 -12.68 20.38
N ILE A 58 -15.92 -11.55 20.00
CA ILE A 58 -16.62 -10.42 19.37
C ILE A 58 -15.88 -10.03 18.10
N ASN A 59 -16.52 -10.19 16.94
CA ASN A 59 -16.00 -9.67 15.67
C ASN A 59 -16.58 -8.27 15.40
N ALA A 60 -15.80 -7.23 15.67
CA ALA A 60 -16.25 -5.85 15.53
C ALA A 60 -16.52 -5.45 14.06
N LEU A 61 -15.86 -6.10 13.10
CA LEU A 61 -16.07 -5.84 11.67
C LEU A 61 -17.38 -6.42 11.16
N GLU A 62 -17.74 -7.64 11.57
CA GLU A 62 -19.03 -8.25 11.22
C GLU A 62 -20.21 -7.44 11.78
N GLU A 63 -20.03 -6.85 12.97
CA GLU A 63 -21.02 -5.95 13.56
C GLU A 63 -21.07 -4.56 12.90
N GLN A 64 -20.19 -4.26 11.94
CA GLN A 64 -20.03 -2.94 11.32
C GLN A 64 -19.81 -1.80 12.33
N LYS A 65 -19.21 -2.11 13.49
CA LYS A 65 -18.98 -1.14 14.57
C LYS A 65 -17.50 -0.77 14.62
N CYS A 66 -17.22 0.53 14.59
CA CYS A 66 -15.91 1.01 14.99
C CYS A 66 -15.72 0.76 16.50
N LEU A 67 -14.52 0.31 16.90
CA LEU A 67 -14.18 0.17 18.31
C LEU A 67 -14.03 1.56 18.94
N ASP A 68 -15.14 2.15 19.36
CA ASP A 68 -15.20 3.42 20.08
C ASP A 68 -15.41 3.22 21.59
N ALA A 69 -15.35 4.32 22.35
CA ALA A 69 -15.45 4.25 23.80
C ALA A 69 -16.81 3.73 24.28
N ASN A 70 -17.91 4.09 23.62
CA ASN A 70 -19.26 3.68 24.03
C ASN A 70 -19.44 2.17 23.80
N TYR A 71 -19.01 1.68 22.64
CA TYR A 71 -19.06 0.27 22.31
C TYR A 71 -18.17 -0.55 23.24
N PHE A 72 -16.95 -0.08 23.48
CA PHE A 72 -16.01 -0.75 24.40
C PHE A 72 -16.54 -0.80 25.84
N GLU A 73 -17.16 0.28 26.32
CA GLU A 73 -17.81 0.29 27.63
C GLU A 73 -18.99 -0.66 27.72
N GLY A 74 -19.82 -0.72 26.67
CA GLY A 74 -20.94 -1.65 26.60
C GLY A 74 -20.48 -3.11 26.67
N ILE A 75 -19.33 -3.44 26.10
CA ILE A 75 -18.71 -4.78 26.22
C ILE A 75 -18.32 -5.05 27.68
N ILE A 76 -17.65 -4.11 28.34
CA ILE A 76 -17.23 -4.27 29.74
C ILE A 76 -18.45 -4.44 30.66
N GLU A 77 -19.50 -3.63 30.46
CA GLU A 77 -20.72 -3.69 31.28
C GLU A 77 -21.57 -4.93 31.02
N LYS A 78 -21.58 -5.43 29.77
CA LYS A 78 -22.35 -6.62 29.42
C LYS A 78 -21.70 -7.90 29.93
N TYR A 79 -20.38 -8.00 29.77
CA TYR A 79 -19.67 -9.27 30.01
C TYR A 79 -18.92 -9.29 31.33
N PHE A 80 -18.62 -8.14 31.96
CA PHE A 80 -17.79 -8.06 33.18
C PHE A 80 -16.50 -8.91 33.10
N PRO A 81 -15.66 -8.74 32.06
CA PRO A 81 -14.48 -9.57 31.88
C PRO A 81 -13.36 -9.22 32.87
N ASP A 82 -12.60 -10.22 33.29
CA ASP A 82 -11.33 -10.05 33.99
C ASP A 82 -10.24 -9.55 33.02
N LYS A 83 -10.28 -10.07 31.78
CA LYS A 83 -9.33 -9.75 30.72
C LYS A 83 -10.00 -9.50 29.37
N ILE A 84 -9.54 -8.48 28.66
CA ILE A 84 -9.86 -8.25 27.25
C ILE A 84 -8.59 -8.40 26.43
N ILE A 85 -8.68 -9.11 25.30
CA ILE A 85 -7.63 -9.19 24.29
C ILE A 85 -8.16 -8.54 23.02
N ILE A 86 -7.51 -7.48 22.55
CA ILE A 86 -7.88 -6.81 21.31
C ILE A 86 -6.94 -7.27 20.21
N GLU A 87 -7.44 -8.00 19.22
CA GLU A 87 -6.75 -8.18 17.94
C GLU A 87 -6.95 -6.92 17.11
N TYR A 88 -5.95 -6.04 17.13
CA TYR A 88 -6.01 -4.75 16.48
C TYR A 88 -5.57 -4.82 15.02
N ASN A 89 -6.17 -3.96 14.20
CA ASN A 89 -5.87 -3.89 12.78
C ASN A 89 -4.44 -3.36 12.55
N GLY A 90 -3.63 -4.15 11.85
CA GLY A 90 -2.23 -3.86 11.56
C GLY A 90 -1.96 -2.69 10.62
N MET A 91 -3.00 -2.08 10.04
CA MET A 91 -2.90 -0.96 9.10
C MET A 91 -3.28 0.38 9.75
N ILE A 92 -3.73 0.36 11.00
CA ILE A 92 -4.13 1.56 11.74
C ILE A 92 -3.14 1.81 12.87
N GLU A 93 -2.82 3.07 13.13
CA GLU A 93 -1.96 3.49 14.24
C GLU A 93 -2.56 3.04 15.57
N VAL A 94 -1.72 2.42 16.42
CA VAL A 94 -2.13 1.87 17.72
C VAL A 94 -2.60 2.98 18.65
N GLU A 95 -2.08 4.20 18.49
CA GLU A 95 -2.51 5.38 19.25
C GLU A 95 -4.04 5.58 19.21
N LYS A 96 -4.69 5.28 18.08
CA LYS A 96 -6.15 5.44 17.96
C LYS A 96 -6.90 4.56 18.93
N VAL A 97 -6.49 3.31 19.17
CA VAL A 97 -7.12 2.46 20.20
C VAL A 97 -6.70 2.88 21.61
N LEU A 98 -5.51 3.44 21.78
CA LEU A 98 -5.08 3.96 23.09
C LEU A 98 -5.92 5.17 23.54
N THR A 99 -6.45 5.97 22.62
CA THR A 99 -7.34 7.10 22.95
C THR A 99 -8.61 6.69 23.69
N LEU A 100 -9.04 5.42 23.56
CA LEU A 100 -10.16 4.87 24.33
C LEU A 100 -9.90 4.98 25.84
N PHE A 101 -8.65 4.75 26.26
CA PHE A 101 -8.25 4.73 27.66
C PHE A 101 -8.00 6.13 28.25
N GLU A 102 -7.96 7.17 27.40
CA GLU A 102 -7.94 8.56 27.85
C GLU A 102 -9.30 9.01 28.38
N LYS A 103 -10.38 8.37 27.91
CA LYS A 103 -11.73 8.66 28.39
C LYS A 103 -11.87 8.24 29.85
N HIS A 104 -12.29 9.18 30.68
CA HIS A 104 -12.41 8.99 32.13
C HIS A 104 -13.35 7.83 32.51
N SER A 105 -14.40 7.60 31.73
CA SER A 105 -15.35 6.49 31.90
C SER A 105 -14.70 5.12 31.68
N VAL A 106 -13.92 4.96 30.60
CA VAL A 106 -13.12 3.75 30.30
C VAL A 106 -12.01 3.54 31.34
N ARG A 107 -11.23 4.59 31.65
CA ARG A 107 -10.10 4.53 32.60
C ARG A 107 -10.50 4.09 34.02
N LYS A 108 -11.76 4.31 34.41
CA LYS A 108 -12.28 3.83 35.70
C LYS A 108 -12.54 2.32 35.72
N LYS A 109 -12.87 1.73 34.57
CA LYS A 109 -13.29 0.33 34.45
C LYS A 109 -12.14 -0.61 34.06
N CYS A 110 -11.17 -0.13 33.28
CA CYS A 110 -10.08 -0.96 32.78
C CYS A 110 -8.71 -0.26 32.79
N PHE A 111 -7.66 -1.00 32.46
CA PHE A 111 -6.29 -0.50 32.25
C PHE A 111 -5.59 -1.31 31.16
N ILE A 112 -4.61 -0.69 30.49
CA ILE A 112 -3.78 -1.36 29.48
C ILE A 112 -2.76 -2.25 30.20
N GLY A 113 -2.72 -3.53 29.83
CA GLY A 113 -1.76 -4.52 30.30
C GLY A 113 -0.50 -4.51 29.44
N ASN A 114 -0.47 -5.34 28.39
CA ASN A 114 0.63 -5.40 27.43
C ASN A 114 0.17 -5.02 26.01
N ILE A 115 1.00 -4.28 25.29
CA ILE A 115 0.93 -4.12 23.84
C ILE A 115 1.94 -5.09 23.21
N VAL A 116 1.42 -6.07 22.47
CA VAL A 116 2.22 -7.11 21.80
C VAL A 116 2.21 -6.86 20.29
N CYS A 117 3.37 -6.64 19.70
CA CYS A 117 3.54 -6.46 18.26
C CYS A 117 4.11 -7.74 17.62
N LEU A 118 3.34 -8.38 16.75
CA LEU A 118 3.81 -9.49 15.93
C LEU A 118 4.49 -8.99 14.66
N VAL A 119 5.69 -9.51 14.41
CA VAL A 119 6.51 -9.19 13.25
C VAL A 119 6.79 -10.45 12.45
N ASP A 120 6.35 -10.48 11.20
CA ASP A 120 6.74 -11.51 10.23
C ASP A 120 8.15 -11.20 9.71
N VAL A 121 9.10 -12.09 10.03
CA VAL A 121 10.52 -11.95 9.66
C VAL A 121 10.72 -11.95 8.14
N LEU A 122 9.85 -12.61 7.37
CA LEU A 122 9.96 -12.68 5.92
C LEU A 122 9.61 -11.34 5.27
N THR A 123 8.56 -10.68 5.74
CA THR A 123 7.98 -9.47 5.15
C THR A 123 8.39 -8.16 5.83
N PHE A 124 9.07 -8.22 6.99
CA PHE A 124 9.49 -7.05 7.77
C PHE A 124 10.19 -5.96 6.94
N GLU A 125 11.18 -6.30 6.11
CA GLU A 125 11.92 -5.31 5.32
C GLU A 125 11.02 -4.61 4.31
N VAL A 126 10.10 -5.37 3.67
CA VAL A 126 9.14 -4.81 2.70
C VAL A 126 8.21 -3.83 3.41
N TYR A 127 7.68 -4.18 4.58
CA TYR A 127 6.81 -3.29 5.34
C TYR A 127 7.56 -2.11 5.94
N MET A 128 8.82 -2.27 6.38
CA MET A 128 9.62 -1.18 6.90
C MET A 128 9.96 -0.15 5.81
N ASN A 129 10.21 -0.59 4.58
CA ASN A 129 10.55 0.29 3.47
C ASN A 129 9.33 1.01 2.87
N ASN A 130 8.16 0.38 2.87
CA ASN A 130 6.96 0.93 2.20
C ASN A 130 5.93 1.51 3.18
N LEU A 131 5.81 0.93 4.38
CA LEU A 131 4.82 1.27 5.41
C LEU A 131 5.52 1.55 6.76
N GLY A 132 6.73 2.08 6.70
CA GLY A 132 7.61 2.25 7.86
C GLY A 132 7.02 3.12 8.97
N SER A 133 6.17 4.11 8.64
CA SER A 133 5.49 4.95 9.65
C SER A 133 4.58 4.12 10.56
N ILE A 134 3.73 3.28 9.97
CA ILE A 134 2.80 2.39 10.70
C ILE A 134 3.59 1.31 11.46
N LEU A 135 4.58 0.69 10.81
CA LEU A 135 5.40 -0.34 11.46
C LEU A 135 6.16 0.22 12.66
N ARG A 136 6.75 1.40 12.52
CA ARG A 136 7.46 2.09 13.60
C ARG A 136 6.51 2.43 14.73
N ASN A 137 5.31 2.95 14.44
CA ASN A 137 4.30 3.22 15.48
C ASN A 137 3.98 1.98 16.32
N GLN A 138 3.75 0.84 15.66
CA GLN A 138 3.49 -0.44 16.35
C GLN A 138 4.69 -0.88 17.19
N ILE A 139 5.90 -0.84 16.63
CA ILE A 139 7.12 -1.25 17.34
C ILE A 139 7.42 -0.31 18.51
N THR A 140 7.25 1.00 18.35
CA THR A 140 7.50 2.02 19.38
C THR A 140 6.60 1.85 20.58
N LEU A 141 5.33 1.52 20.37
CA LEU A 141 4.34 1.37 21.43
C LEU A 141 4.32 -0.03 22.07
N ALA A 142 4.98 -1.01 21.46
CA ALA A 142 5.00 -2.37 21.98
C ALA A 142 5.77 -2.49 23.30
N ASP A 143 5.19 -3.20 24.26
CA ASP A 143 5.89 -3.72 25.44
C ASP A 143 6.64 -5.01 25.09
N ARG A 144 6.08 -5.79 24.16
CA ARG A 144 6.63 -7.07 23.70
C ARG A 144 6.55 -7.18 22.19
N ILE A 145 7.60 -7.70 21.59
CA ILE A 145 7.70 -7.94 20.15
C ILE A 145 7.92 -9.43 19.92
N VAL A 146 7.05 -10.02 19.10
CA VAL A 146 7.09 -11.44 18.78
C VAL A 146 7.53 -11.59 17.33
N LEU A 147 8.72 -12.13 17.12
CA LEU A 147 9.26 -12.46 15.80
C LEU A 147 8.69 -13.81 15.38
N ASN A 148 7.89 -13.81 14.32
CA ASN A 148 7.22 -14.99 13.79
C ASN A 148 7.74 -15.37 12.40
N LYS A 149 7.41 -16.59 11.95
CA LYS A 149 7.79 -17.18 10.67
C LYS A 149 9.30 -17.25 10.43
N ILE A 150 10.02 -17.60 11.49
CA ILE A 150 11.45 -17.84 11.43
C ILE A 150 11.70 -19.18 10.70
N THR A 151 12.53 -19.16 9.66
CA THR A 151 12.99 -20.38 8.97
C THR A 151 14.46 -20.63 9.23
N ASP A 152 14.92 -21.84 8.92
CA ASP A 152 16.34 -22.19 8.97
C ASP A 152 17.19 -21.25 8.09
N ASN A 153 18.46 -21.06 8.47
CA ASN A 153 19.47 -20.24 7.77
C ASN A 153 19.22 -18.72 7.71
N GLN A 154 18.44 -18.14 8.62
CA GLN A 154 18.15 -16.70 8.66
C GLN A 154 18.87 -15.90 9.76
N GLU A 155 19.91 -16.45 10.40
CA GLU A 155 20.56 -15.81 11.55
C GLU A 155 21.05 -14.38 11.29
N GLU A 156 21.67 -14.12 10.13
CA GLU A 156 22.16 -12.79 9.79
C GLU A 156 21.00 -11.80 9.59
N LYS A 157 19.92 -12.24 8.92
CA LYS A 157 18.70 -11.44 8.71
C LYS A 157 18.03 -11.11 10.05
N LEU A 158 17.92 -12.09 10.94
CA LEU A 158 17.38 -11.90 12.30
C LEU A 158 18.20 -10.90 13.10
N LYS A 159 19.54 -10.99 13.07
CA LYS A 159 20.42 -10.02 13.74
C LYS A 159 20.20 -8.60 13.21
N LYS A 160 20.08 -8.42 11.89
CA LYS A 160 19.78 -7.12 11.27
C LYS A 160 18.41 -6.60 11.70
N LEU A 161 17.38 -7.44 11.63
CA LEU A 161 16.02 -7.12 12.03
C LEU A 161 15.94 -6.72 13.51
N GLU A 162 16.53 -7.51 14.41
CA GLU A 162 16.58 -7.20 15.84
C GLU A 162 17.26 -5.85 16.10
N LYS A 163 18.36 -5.58 15.40
CA LYS A 163 19.05 -4.29 15.48
C LYS A 163 18.12 -3.14 15.07
N SER A 164 17.44 -3.26 13.92
CA SER A 164 16.48 -2.25 13.46
C SER A 164 15.32 -2.05 14.43
N ILE A 165 14.80 -3.12 15.03
CA ILE A 165 13.76 -3.04 16.06
C ILE A 165 14.29 -2.34 17.31
N ARG A 166 15.50 -2.66 17.77
CA ARG A 166 16.14 -2.05 18.94
C ARG A 166 16.46 -0.58 18.74
N GLU A 167 16.72 -0.14 17.51
CA GLU A 167 16.88 1.27 17.16
C GLU A 167 15.56 2.04 17.36
N ILE A 168 14.42 1.40 17.14
CA ILE A 168 13.08 2.00 17.29
C ILE A 168 12.58 1.89 18.74
N ASN A 169 12.72 0.71 19.36
CA ASN A 169 12.26 0.44 20.72
C ASN A 169 13.30 -0.36 21.52
N ARG A 170 13.98 0.36 22.42
CA ARG A 170 15.01 -0.20 23.31
C ARG A 170 14.45 -0.96 24.51
N LYS A 171 13.17 -0.75 24.85
CA LYS A 171 12.55 -1.25 26.08
C LYS A 171 11.75 -2.54 25.87
N ALA A 172 11.23 -2.77 24.66
CA ALA A 172 10.41 -3.95 24.40
C ALA A 172 11.19 -5.26 24.59
N ASP A 173 10.56 -6.25 25.20
CA ASP A 173 11.08 -7.62 25.18
C ASP A 173 10.90 -8.22 23.79
N ILE A 174 11.93 -8.88 23.26
CA ILE A 174 11.86 -9.54 21.94
C ILE A 174 11.84 -11.05 22.16
N PHE A 175 10.79 -11.70 21.65
CA PHE A 175 10.62 -13.15 21.67
C PHE A 175 10.69 -13.71 20.24
N LYS A 176 11.31 -14.88 20.10
CA LYS A 176 11.37 -15.63 18.84
C LYS A 176 10.42 -16.80 18.95
N VAL A 177 9.45 -16.87 18.05
CA VAL A 177 8.46 -17.94 18.06
C VAL A 177 8.33 -18.51 16.65
N ALA A 178 8.30 -19.84 16.56
CA ALA A 178 7.92 -20.55 15.35
C ALA A 178 6.46 -21.00 15.53
N LEU A 179 5.52 -20.08 15.31
CA LEU A 179 4.09 -20.44 15.26
C LEU A 179 3.84 -21.03 13.87
N TYR A 180 3.99 -22.34 13.69
CA TYR A 180 3.74 -22.97 12.39
C TYR A 180 2.98 -24.30 12.50
N ASP A 181 1.80 -24.29 11.86
CA ASP A 181 1.08 -25.45 11.34
C ASP A 181 1.49 -25.67 9.86
N ASP A 182 1.73 -26.92 9.48
CA ASP A 182 2.49 -27.37 8.30
C ASP A 182 1.85 -27.05 6.92
N LYS A 183 0.73 -26.32 6.84
CA LYS A 183 -0.02 -26.11 5.59
C LYS A 183 0.41 -24.91 4.76
N PHE A 184 1.11 -23.91 5.31
CA PHE A 184 1.40 -22.65 4.60
C PHE A 184 2.71 -22.65 3.79
N LEU A 185 3.60 -23.64 3.99
CA LEU A 185 4.91 -23.71 3.32
C LEU A 185 4.85 -24.08 1.82
N LYS A 186 3.67 -24.36 1.25
CA LYS A 186 3.56 -24.74 -0.17
C LYS A 186 3.39 -23.56 -1.14
N SER A 187 3.14 -22.33 -0.66
CA SER A 187 3.25 -21.14 -1.51
C SER A 187 3.23 -19.84 -0.68
N PRO A 188 4.38 -19.19 -0.44
CA PRO A 188 4.39 -17.87 0.16
C PRO A 188 3.96 -16.85 -0.92
N LYS A 189 2.74 -16.33 -0.82
CA LYS A 189 2.39 -15.09 -1.51
C LYS A 189 2.46 -13.95 -0.50
N PRO A 190 3.33 -12.95 -0.70
CA PRO A 190 3.18 -11.69 0.03
C PRO A 190 1.86 -11.04 -0.41
N ASP A 191 1.04 -10.60 0.54
CA ASP A 191 -0.16 -9.78 0.28
C ASP A 191 0.25 -8.37 -0.15
N VAL A 192 0.76 -8.27 -1.36
CA VAL A 192 1.10 -7.01 -2.02
C VAL A 192 -0.17 -6.22 -2.34
N GLU A 193 -1.32 -6.88 -2.45
CA GLU A 193 -2.61 -6.24 -2.77
C GLU A 193 -3.10 -5.34 -1.62
N ALA A 194 -2.97 -5.74 -0.36
CA ALA A 194 -3.40 -4.91 0.78
C ALA A 194 -2.51 -3.67 0.98
N ALA A 195 -1.20 -3.78 0.70
CA ALA A 195 -0.27 -2.66 0.74
C ALA A 195 -0.51 -1.64 -0.39
N SER A 196 -1.07 -2.08 -1.52
CA SER A 196 -1.36 -1.20 -2.68
C SER A 196 -2.64 -0.37 -2.55
N ILE A 197 -3.56 -0.76 -1.66
CA ILE A 197 -4.87 -0.11 -1.48
C ILE A 197 -4.78 1.11 -0.53
N TYR A 198 -3.80 1.12 0.38
CA TYR A 198 -3.71 2.12 1.45
C TYR A 198 -2.73 3.29 1.20
N SER A 199 -1.98 3.29 0.09
CA SER A 199 -1.06 4.38 -0.27
C SER A 199 -1.75 5.69 -0.70
N SER A 200 -3.07 5.79 -0.55
CA SER A 200 -3.88 6.89 -1.07
C SER A 200 -4.20 8.01 -0.08
N ASN A 201 -3.74 7.98 1.18
CA ASN A 201 -3.98 9.08 2.12
C ASN A 201 -2.74 9.49 2.96
N PHE A 202 -2.11 10.57 2.46
CA PHE A 202 -1.53 11.70 3.21
C PHE A 202 -0.34 11.47 4.16
N SER A 203 0.87 11.70 3.65
CA SER A 203 1.94 12.47 4.33
C SER A 203 2.99 12.90 3.28
N VAL A 204 3.38 14.17 3.27
CA VAL A 204 4.25 14.76 2.23
C VAL A 204 5.69 14.28 2.44
N ASN A 205 6.25 13.53 1.48
CA ASN A 205 7.61 13.00 1.51
C ASN A 205 8.61 13.89 0.75
N LEU A 206 9.91 13.76 1.04
CA LEU A 206 11.00 14.47 0.34
C LEU A 206 11.08 14.13 -1.16
N SER A 207 10.58 12.97 -1.58
CA SER A 207 10.41 12.59 -2.98
C SER A 207 9.28 13.33 -3.69
N ASP A 208 8.31 13.88 -2.93
CA ASP A 208 7.23 14.74 -3.44
C ASP A 208 7.68 16.20 -3.54
N ILE A 209 8.82 16.56 -2.93
CA ILE A 209 9.42 17.89 -3.04
C ILE A 209 9.87 18.16 -4.47
N PHE A 210 10.45 17.20 -5.18
CA PHE A 210 10.90 17.43 -6.56
C PHE A 210 9.73 17.69 -7.53
N PRO A 211 8.66 16.87 -7.56
CA PRO A 211 7.46 17.18 -8.33
C PRO A 211 6.80 18.48 -7.89
N SER A 212 6.67 18.74 -6.58
CA SER A 212 6.01 19.96 -6.09
C SER A 212 6.82 21.23 -6.34
N MET A 213 8.15 21.18 -6.27
CA MET A 213 9.04 22.27 -6.69
C MET A 213 8.97 22.50 -8.20
N PHE A 214 8.89 21.43 -9.00
CA PHE A 214 8.69 21.55 -10.44
C PHE A 214 7.33 22.20 -10.75
N PHE A 215 6.25 21.78 -10.09
CA PHE A 215 4.93 22.41 -10.22
C PHE A 215 4.94 23.87 -9.76
N MET A 216 5.60 24.17 -8.64
CA MET A 216 5.73 25.55 -8.14
C MET A 216 6.53 26.42 -9.12
N PHE A 217 7.60 25.89 -9.72
CA PHE A 217 8.37 26.55 -10.77
C PHE A 217 7.55 26.81 -12.03
N VAL A 218 6.79 25.82 -12.50
CA VAL A 218 5.89 25.95 -13.66
C VAL A 218 4.81 27.00 -13.38
N ILE A 219 4.21 26.98 -12.19
CA ILE A 219 3.21 27.98 -11.79
C ILE A 219 3.83 29.39 -11.72
N ALA A 220 5.01 29.53 -11.12
CA ALA A 220 5.71 30.81 -11.06
C ALA A 220 6.07 31.34 -12.46
N TYR A 221 6.51 30.46 -13.36
CA TYR A 221 6.79 30.81 -14.76
C TYR A 221 5.52 31.23 -15.51
N LEU A 222 4.41 30.51 -15.36
CA LEU A 222 3.13 30.86 -15.97
C LEU A 222 2.61 32.21 -15.44
N ILE A 223 2.70 32.44 -14.13
CA ILE A 223 2.34 33.73 -13.51
C ILE A 223 3.23 34.85 -14.04
N PHE A 224 4.54 34.64 -14.12
CA PHE A 224 5.48 35.61 -14.69
C PHE A 224 5.16 35.93 -16.15
N SER A 225 4.84 34.90 -16.96
CA SER A 225 4.46 35.05 -18.37
C SER A 225 3.15 35.85 -18.52
N VAL A 226 2.14 35.58 -17.68
CA VAL A 226 0.87 36.33 -17.66
C VAL A 226 1.07 37.78 -17.21
N ILE A 227 1.83 38.03 -16.14
CA ILE A 227 2.11 39.39 -15.65
C ILE A 227 2.80 40.23 -16.73
N ARG A 228 3.72 39.64 -17.50
CA ARG A 228 4.35 40.31 -18.64
C ARG A 228 3.37 40.59 -19.78
N ALA A 229 2.46 39.66 -20.08
CA ALA A 229 1.44 39.84 -21.11
C ALA A 229 0.47 41.02 -20.81
N PHE A 230 0.28 41.37 -19.53
CA PHE A 230 -0.54 42.50 -19.09
C PHE A 230 0.20 43.85 -19.02
N GLU A 231 1.41 43.93 -19.56
CA GLU A 231 2.12 45.19 -19.86
C GLU A 231 2.32 46.12 -18.64
N VAL A 232 3.06 45.64 -17.63
CA VAL A 232 3.64 46.53 -16.62
C VAL A 232 4.89 47.19 -17.21
N ASN A 233 4.67 48.30 -17.92
CA ASN A 233 5.67 49.23 -18.49
C ASN A 233 6.47 49.99 -17.41
N ALA A 234 7.02 49.29 -16.41
CA ALA A 234 7.76 49.94 -15.32
C ALA A 234 9.26 49.62 -15.30
N ILE A 235 9.73 48.63 -16.07
CA ILE A 235 11.12 48.18 -16.00
C ILE A 235 11.64 47.77 -17.40
N ASP A 236 12.46 48.64 -17.99
CA ASP A 236 13.17 48.48 -19.27
C ASP A 236 14.40 47.57 -19.08
N ILE A 237 14.17 46.26 -18.96
CA ILE A 237 15.24 45.26 -18.99
C ILE A 237 15.10 44.49 -20.30
N ASP A 238 16.16 44.47 -21.12
CA ASP A 238 16.23 43.72 -22.37
C ASP A 238 16.20 42.20 -22.08
N PHE A 239 15.07 41.58 -22.40
CA PHE A 239 14.81 40.15 -22.27
C PHE A 239 14.53 39.49 -23.63
N SER A 240 14.97 40.10 -24.74
CA SER A 240 14.66 39.65 -26.11
C SER A 240 14.89 38.16 -26.36
N GLY A 241 15.97 37.57 -25.82
CA GLY A 241 16.22 36.12 -25.90
C GLY A 241 15.25 35.25 -25.08
N PHE A 242 14.81 35.73 -23.92
CA PHE A 242 13.83 35.03 -23.07
C PHE A 242 12.42 35.11 -23.65
N GLU A 243 12.08 36.23 -24.30
CA GLU A 243 10.79 36.40 -24.99
C GLU A 243 10.67 35.45 -26.19
N ALA A 244 11.72 35.32 -26.99
CA ALA A 244 11.78 34.34 -28.07
C ALA A 244 11.63 32.90 -27.54
N PHE A 245 12.33 32.57 -26.44
CA PHE A 245 12.20 31.27 -25.80
C PHE A 245 10.77 31.02 -25.28
N ASN A 246 10.16 31.99 -24.60
CA ASN A 246 8.80 31.88 -24.05
C ASN A 246 7.76 31.72 -25.18
N MET A 247 7.88 32.47 -26.27
CA MET A 247 7.00 32.35 -27.43
C MET A 247 7.07 30.95 -28.05
N ILE A 248 8.29 30.42 -28.24
CA ILE A 248 8.50 29.08 -28.78
C ILE A 248 7.96 28.01 -27.82
N PHE A 249 8.27 28.13 -26.52
CA PHE A 249 7.86 27.16 -25.50
C PHE A 249 6.34 27.09 -25.33
N ILE A 250 5.68 28.24 -25.20
CA ILE A 250 4.21 28.32 -25.11
C ILE A 250 3.56 27.83 -26.40
N GLY A 251 4.15 28.14 -27.56
CA GLY A 251 3.72 27.60 -28.86
C GLY A 251 3.74 26.07 -28.89
N MET A 252 4.83 25.44 -28.48
CA MET A 252 4.94 23.97 -28.40
C MET A 252 3.94 23.36 -27.42
N LEU A 253 3.70 24.00 -26.26
CA LEU A 253 2.72 23.52 -25.28
C LEU A 253 1.28 23.55 -25.83
N ILE A 254 0.87 24.69 -26.41
CA ILE A 254 -0.46 24.85 -27.01
C ILE A 254 -0.64 23.87 -28.17
N GLN A 255 0.42 23.60 -28.92
CA GLN A 255 0.39 22.66 -30.03
C GLN A 255 0.27 21.20 -29.55
N ALA A 256 1.03 20.80 -28.53
CA ALA A 256 1.05 19.41 -28.04
C ALA A 256 -0.20 19.04 -27.24
N PHE A 257 -0.79 19.99 -26.53
CA PHE A 257 -1.90 19.73 -25.60
C PHE A 257 -3.14 19.07 -26.25
N PRO A 258 -3.67 19.55 -27.40
CA PRO A 258 -4.80 18.92 -28.07
C PRO A 258 -4.52 17.46 -28.48
N PHE A 259 -3.34 17.18 -29.03
CA PHE A 259 -2.98 15.82 -29.45
C PHE A 259 -2.82 14.88 -28.26
N MET A 260 -2.23 15.36 -27.17
CA MET A 260 -2.10 14.60 -25.93
C MET A 260 -3.48 14.27 -25.35
N LEU A 261 -4.41 15.23 -25.35
CA LEU A 261 -5.77 15.05 -24.84
C LEU A 261 -6.55 14.02 -25.66
N VAL A 262 -6.49 14.11 -27.00
CA VAL A 262 -7.10 13.12 -27.90
C VAL A 262 -6.46 11.73 -27.70
N GLY A 263 -5.14 11.64 -27.60
CA GLY A 263 -4.43 10.38 -27.35
C GLY A 263 -4.80 9.75 -26.01
N MET A 264 -4.93 10.54 -24.95
CA MET A 264 -5.39 10.07 -23.63
C MET A 264 -6.84 9.58 -23.67
N PHE A 265 -7.71 10.31 -24.36
CA PHE A 265 -9.12 9.94 -24.49
C PHE A 265 -9.30 8.62 -25.26
N VAL A 266 -8.64 8.48 -26.42
CA VAL A 266 -8.66 7.26 -27.22
C VAL A 266 -8.06 6.08 -26.45
N SER A 267 -6.94 6.29 -25.74
CA SER A 267 -6.32 5.26 -24.90
C SER A 267 -7.26 4.78 -23.79
N SER A 268 -8.00 5.70 -23.15
CA SER A 268 -8.99 5.36 -22.12
C SER A 268 -10.13 4.52 -22.68
N ILE A 269 -10.67 4.89 -23.85
CA ILE A 269 -11.71 4.10 -24.55
C ILE A 269 -11.19 2.70 -24.89
N ILE A 270 -9.99 2.58 -25.45
CA ILE A 270 -9.38 1.29 -25.78
C ILE A 270 -9.28 0.41 -24.52
N GLN A 271 -8.84 0.97 -23.38
CA GLN A 271 -8.70 0.21 -22.14
C GLN A 271 -10.03 -0.23 -21.52
N VAL A 272 -11.08 0.57 -21.66
CA VAL A 272 -12.42 0.27 -21.11
C VAL A 272 -13.19 -0.71 -22.01
N PHE A 273 -13.11 -0.55 -23.33
CA PHE A 273 -13.92 -1.32 -24.27
C PHE A 273 -13.24 -2.56 -24.85
N ILE A 274 -11.90 -2.64 -24.83
CA ILE A 274 -11.18 -3.82 -25.33
C ILE A 274 -10.88 -4.77 -24.17
N SER A 275 -11.56 -5.90 -24.16
CA SER A 275 -11.33 -6.94 -23.16
C SER A 275 -9.91 -7.51 -23.25
N ASN A 276 -9.42 -7.89 -22.08
CA ASN A 276 -8.12 -8.51 -21.86
C ASN A 276 -7.87 -9.79 -22.69
N GLU A 277 -8.91 -10.42 -23.23
CA GLU A 277 -8.86 -11.66 -24.01
C GLU A 277 -8.73 -11.41 -25.51
N THR A 278 -9.32 -10.32 -26.02
CA THR A 278 -9.21 -9.91 -27.43
C THR A 278 -7.79 -9.52 -27.78
N ILE A 279 -7.09 -8.85 -26.86
CA ILE A 279 -5.68 -8.47 -27.04
C ILE A 279 -4.81 -9.72 -27.18
N VAL A 280 -5.02 -10.74 -26.35
CA VAL A 280 -4.22 -11.98 -26.40
C VAL A 280 -4.47 -12.77 -27.68
N LYS A 281 -5.69 -12.77 -28.21
CA LYS A 281 -6.01 -13.45 -29.48
C LYS A 281 -5.30 -12.85 -30.70
N ILE A 282 -4.88 -11.58 -30.63
CA ILE A 282 -4.17 -10.89 -31.72
C ILE A 282 -2.67 -11.23 -31.71
N PHE A 283 -2.10 -11.69 -30.60
CA PHE A 283 -0.70 -12.08 -30.49
C PHE A 283 -0.55 -13.61 -30.56
N PRO A 284 -0.20 -14.18 -31.73
CA PRO A 284 -0.03 -15.62 -31.90
C PRO A 284 1.18 -16.13 -31.10
N THR A 285 1.04 -17.35 -30.59
CA THR A 285 2.06 -18.05 -29.79
C THR A 285 3.28 -18.52 -30.59
N LYS A 286 3.23 -18.46 -31.93
CA LYS A 286 4.35 -18.85 -32.81
C LYS A 286 5.32 -17.69 -32.98
N PHE A 287 6.61 -17.91 -32.66
CA PHE A 287 7.67 -16.90 -32.68
C PHE A 287 7.65 -15.98 -33.93
N GLY A 288 7.67 -16.52 -35.14
CA GLY A 288 7.73 -15.71 -36.37
C GLY A 288 6.51 -14.80 -36.59
N LEU A 289 5.31 -15.34 -36.39
CA LEU A 289 4.07 -14.57 -36.55
C LEU A 289 3.90 -13.56 -35.39
N GLY A 290 4.37 -13.92 -34.19
CA GLY A 290 4.36 -13.06 -33.00
C GLY A 290 5.16 -11.77 -33.21
N PHE A 291 6.37 -11.86 -33.78
CA PHE A 291 7.18 -10.67 -34.08
C PHE A 291 6.51 -9.75 -35.10
N LEU A 292 5.92 -10.30 -36.17
CA LEU A 292 5.18 -9.49 -37.15
C LEU A 292 3.99 -8.78 -36.51
N THR A 293 3.21 -9.48 -35.69
CA THR A 293 2.07 -8.85 -34.98
C THR A 293 2.52 -7.81 -33.96
N ALA A 294 3.67 -7.99 -33.31
CA ALA A 294 4.24 -7.01 -32.39
C ALA A 294 4.73 -5.76 -33.12
N MET A 295 5.44 -5.93 -34.24
CA MET A 295 5.96 -4.84 -35.05
C MET A 295 4.90 -3.94 -35.67
N PHE A 296 3.70 -4.47 -35.95
CA PHE A 296 2.58 -3.68 -36.49
C PHE A 296 1.48 -3.42 -35.46
N GLY A 297 1.62 -3.96 -34.25
CA GLY A 297 0.61 -3.88 -33.19
C GLY A 297 0.31 -2.45 -32.76
N GLY A 298 1.30 -1.54 -32.77
CA GLY A 298 1.11 -0.12 -32.46
C GLY A 298 0.23 0.66 -33.44
N ILE A 299 0.04 0.17 -34.66
CA ILE A 299 -0.91 0.76 -35.61
C ILE A 299 -2.35 0.48 -35.16
N LEU A 300 -2.60 -0.72 -34.65
CA LEU A 300 -3.91 -1.17 -34.16
C LEU A 300 -4.19 -0.72 -32.72
N PHE A 301 -3.13 -0.55 -31.93
CA PHE A 301 -3.18 -0.15 -30.53
C PHE A 301 -2.37 1.13 -30.34
N PRO A 302 -2.95 2.32 -30.61
CA PRO A 302 -2.31 3.61 -30.40
C PRO A 302 -2.22 3.92 -28.90
N VAL A 303 -1.31 3.22 -28.23
CA VAL A 303 -1.02 3.37 -26.81
C VAL A 303 0.06 4.43 -26.63
N CYS A 304 -0.09 5.30 -25.65
CA CYS A 304 0.94 6.27 -25.29
C CYS A 304 2.13 5.58 -24.62
N GLU A 305 3.30 6.22 -24.66
CA GLU A 305 4.54 5.71 -24.03
C GLU A 305 4.36 5.43 -22.53
N CYS A 306 3.46 6.15 -21.84
CA CYS A 306 3.15 5.91 -20.44
C CYS A 306 2.31 4.63 -20.22
N ALA A 307 1.49 4.23 -21.19
CA ALA A 307 0.59 3.09 -21.07
C ALA A 307 1.16 1.80 -21.69
N ILE A 308 2.25 1.87 -22.45
CA ILE A 308 2.83 0.69 -23.11
C ILE A 308 3.49 -0.28 -22.13
N VAL A 309 4.08 0.24 -21.04
CA VAL A 309 4.74 -0.57 -19.99
C VAL A 309 3.75 -1.50 -19.28
N PRO A 310 2.64 -1.01 -18.68
CA PRO A 310 1.69 -1.90 -18.01
C PRO A 310 1.01 -2.88 -18.97
N VAL A 311 0.79 -2.49 -20.23
CA VAL A 311 0.25 -3.38 -21.27
C VAL A 311 1.25 -4.51 -21.59
N THR A 312 2.52 -4.19 -21.78
CA THR A 312 3.59 -5.15 -22.06
C THR A 312 3.75 -6.18 -20.94
N VAL A 313 3.76 -5.74 -19.68
CA VAL A 313 3.83 -6.65 -18.52
C VAL A 313 2.62 -7.60 -18.49
N ARG A 314 1.42 -7.12 -18.83
CA ARG A 314 0.21 -7.94 -18.91
C ARG A 314 0.27 -8.98 -20.04
N LEU A 315 0.88 -8.65 -21.19
CA LEU A 315 1.07 -9.61 -22.30
C LEU A 315 1.97 -10.78 -21.87
N VAL A 316 3.08 -10.48 -21.18
CA VAL A 316 4.00 -11.49 -20.66
C VAL A 316 3.32 -12.40 -19.64
N LYS A 317 2.54 -11.83 -18.70
CA LYS A 317 1.78 -12.60 -17.70
C LYS A 317 0.75 -13.55 -18.31
N LYS A 318 0.31 -13.31 -19.56
CA LYS A 318 -0.66 -14.15 -20.27
C LYS A 318 -0.03 -15.11 -21.28
N GLY A 319 1.29 -15.27 -21.25
CA GLY A 319 2.02 -16.27 -22.04
C GLY A 319 2.56 -15.79 -23.38
N VAL A 320 2.51 -14.48 -23.67
CA VAL A 320 3.25 -13.92 -24.82
C VAL A 320 4.74 -13.98 -24.50
N ALA A 321 5.55 -14.49 -25.44
CA ALA A 321 6.99 -14.58 -25.26
C ALA A 321 7.59 -13.19 -24.97
N LEU A 322 8.43 -13.08 -23.94
CA LEU A 322 9.05 -11.82 -23.52
C LEU A 322 9.71 -11.05 -24.68
N PRO A 323 10.46 -11.67 -25.62
CA PRO A 323 11.03 -10.95 -26.76
C PRO A 323 9.98 -10.30 -27.67
N VAL A 324 8.83 -10.94 -27.86
CA VAL A 324 7.72 -10.41 -28.66
C VAL A 324 7.06 -9.24 -27.95
N ALA A 325 6.85 -9.35 -26.64
CA ALA A 325 6.29 -8.27 -25.83
C ALA A 325 7.20 -7.03 -25.79
N VAL A 326 8.52 -7.22 -25.64
CA VAL A 326 9.51 -6.13 -25.71
C VAL A 326 9.56 -5.50 -27.10
N THR A 327 9.44 -6.31 -28.16
CA THR A 327 9.35 -5.79 -29.54
C THR A 327 8.12 -4.90 -29.72
N PHE A 328 6.96 -5.31 -29.19
CA PHE A 328 5.76 -4.48 -29.20
C PHE A 328 5.96 -3.19 -28.39
N MET A 329 6.57 -3.28 -27.21
CA MET A 329 6.84 -2.12 -26.35
C MET A 329 7.66 -1.03 -27.04
N LEU A 330 8.67 -1.43 -27.82
CA LEU A 330 9.55 -0.51 -28.53
C LEU A 330 8.95 0.00 -29.84
N SER A 331 8.29 -0.88 -30.60
CA SER A 331 7.75 -0.53 -31.92
C SER A 331 6.45 0.28 -31.84
N ALA A 332 5.61 0.04 -30.82
CA ALA A 332 4.27 0.60 -30.77
C ALA A 332 4.24 2.14 -30.77
N PRO A 333 5.08 2.86 -30.01
CA PRO A 333 5.13 4.32 -30.06
C PRO A 333 5.64 4.86 -31.41
N ILE A 334 6.59 4.14 -32.03
CA ILE A 334 7.27 4.58 -33.27
C ILE A 334 6.32 4.57 -34.46
N ILE A 335 5.51 3.51 -34.58
CA ILE A 335 4.58 3.32 -35.70
C ILE A 335 3.20 3.92 -35.43
N ASN A 336 3.00 4.52 -34.26
CA ASN A 336 1.70 5.06 -33.85
C ASN A 336 1.32 6.21 -34.80
N PRO A 337 0.21 6.09 -35.56
CA PRO A 337 -0.18 7.12 -36.53
C PRO A 337 -0.42 8.48 -35.89
N ILE A 338 -0.88 8.51 -34.63
CA ILE A 338 -1.11 9.76 -33.88
C ILE A 338 0.23 10.44 -33.57
N VAL A 339 1.24 9.67 -33.14
CA VAL A 339 2.58 10.20 -32.83
C VAL A 339 3.27 10.69 -34.11
N ILE A 340 3.15 9.95 -35.20
CA ILE A 340 3.70 10.36 -36.49
C ILE A 340 3.02 11.65 -36.98
N ALA A 341 1.68 11.69 -36.96
CA ALA A 341 0.93 12.87 -37.37
C ALA A 341 1.24 14.09 -36.48
N SER A 342 1.33 13.91 -35.16
CA SER A 342 1.67 15.00 -34.25
C SER A 342 3.10 15.49 -34.46
N THR A 343 4.04 14.60 -34.75
CA THR A 343 5.44 14.96 -35.03
C THR A 343 5.57 15.75 -36.32
N LEU A 344 4.91 15.30 -37.40
CA LEU A 344 4.87 16.01 -38.68
C LEU A 344 4.19 17.38 -38.55
N TYR A 345 3.15 17.48 -37.72
CA TYR A 345 2.47 18.73 -37.47
C TYR A 345 3.29 19.69 -36.59
N ALA A 346 4.00 19.16 -35.58
CA ALA A 346 4.85 19.93 -34.66
C ALA A 346 6.13 20.44 -35.32
N PHE A 347 6.68 19.68 -36.27
CA PHE A 347 7.92 20.01 -36.96
C PHE A 347 7.72 19.98 -38.49
N PRO A 348 6.94 20.91 -39.05
CA PRO A 348 6.95 21.15 -40.49
C PRO A 348 8.32 21.80 -40.79
N GLY A 349 9.16 21.12 -41.56
CA GLY A 349 10.55 21.52 -41.79
C GLY A 349 10.76 22.92 -42.35
#